data_AF-A0A9J6RKU0-F1
#
_entry.id   AF-A0A9J6RKU0-F1
#
_cell.length_a   1.000
_cell.length_b   1.000
_cell.length_c   1.000
_cell.angle_alpha   90.00
_cell.angle_beta   90.00
_cell.angle_gamma   90.00
#
_symmetry.space_group_name_H-M   'P 1'
#
loop_
_entity.id
_entity.type
_entity.pdbx_description
1 polymer ?
#
loop_
_entity_poly.entity_id
_entity_poly.type
_entity_poly.pdbx_seq_one_letter_code
_entity_poly.pdbx_strand_id
1 'polypeptide(L)' 'MSRFILLLLLAASAGCSIQPWVKPYERQNMADPIMSFERDPVADTYTHHVYQAREGARGAEGGGGGGCGCN' A
#
# COMPACT_ATOMS: atom_id res chain seq x y z
N MET A 1 -31.45 1.72 -27.64
CA MET A 1 -29.97 1.63 -27.75
C MET A 1 -29.27 2.58 -26.78
N SER A 2 -29.51 3.90 -26.83
CA SER A 2 -28.93 4.89 -25.91
C SER A 2 -29.15 4.59 -24.40
N ARG A 3 -30.35 4.16 -24.00
CA ARG A 3 -30.66 3.76 -22.61
C ARG A 3 -29.83 2.58 -22.08
N PHE A 4 -29.51 1.62 -22.94
CA PHE A 4 -28.68 0.47 -22.57
C PHE A 4 -27.22 0.87 -22.35
N ILE A 5 -26.71 1.79 -23.17
CA ILE A 5 -25.34 2.32 -23.04
C ILE A 5 -25.17 3.08 -21.70
N LEU A 6 -26.19 3.86 -21.31
CA LEU A 6 -26.20 4.59 -20.04
C LEU A 6 -26.19 3.67 -18.81
N LEU A 7 -26.94 2.57 -18.84
CA LEU A 7 -26.94 1.57 -17.77
C LEU A 7 -25.60 0.84 -17.64
N LEU A 8 -24.95 0.57 -18.78
CA LEU A 8 -23.66 -0.11 -18.84
C LEU A 8 -22.51 0.77 -18.32
N LEU A 9 -22.55 2.07 -18.63
CA LEU A 9 -21.63 3.07 -18.07
C LEU A 9 -21.78 3.22 -16.55
N LEU A 10 -23.01 3.21 -16.04
CA LEU A 10 -23.27 3.34 -14.60
C LEU A 10 -22.77 2.11 -13.83
N ALA A 11 -22.95 0.91 -14.38
CA ALA A 11 -22.43 -0.32 -13.79
C ALA A 11 -20.88 -0.36 -13.77
N ALA A 12 -20.22 0.15 -14.81
CA ALA A 12 -18.77 0.22 -14.87
C ALA A 12 -18.15 1.21 -13.84
N SER A 13 -18.94 2.17 -13.35
CA SER A 13 -18.49 3.14 -12.32
C SER A 13 -18.60 2.63 -10.88
N ALA A 14 -19.15 1.42 -10.65
CA ALA A 14 -19.33 0.83 -9.31
C ALA A 14 -18.03 0.28 -8.67
N GLY A 15 -16.86 0.61 -9.21
CA GLY A 15 -15.59 -0.04 -8.91
C GLY A 15 -14.89 0.31 -7.57
N CYS A 16 -15.41 1.22 -6.75
CA CYS A 16 -14.64 1.72 -5.59
C CYS A 16 -15.28 1.53 -4.21
N SER A 17 -16.32 0.72 -4.06
CA SER A 17 -16.89 0.44 -2.73
C SER A 17 -17.55 -0.94 -2.62
N ILE A 18 -17.07 -1.92 -3.38
CA ILE A 18 -17.41 -3.31 -3.11
C ILE A 18 -16.50 -3.79 -2.01
N GLN A 19 -17.12 -4.25 -0.92
CA GLN A 19 -16.50 -5.03 0.14
C GLN A 19 -15.39 -5.92 -0.46
N PRO A 20 -14.15 -5.64 -0.07
CA PRO A 20 -13.72 -6.26 1.16
C PRO A 20 -13.07 -5.22 2.06
N TRP A 21 -13.81 -4.68 3.03
CA TRP A 21 -13.11 -4.13 4.19
C TRP A 21 -12.56 -5.30 4.98
N VAL A 22 -11.25 -5.30 5.20
CA VAL A 22 -10.64 -6.19 6.19
C VAL A 22 -11.16 -5.78 7.56
N LYS A 23 -11.59 -6.75 8.36
CA LYS A 23 -12.14 -6.43 9.68
C LYS A 23 -11.06 -5.74 10.52
N PRO A 24 -11.41 -4.83 11.46
CA PRO A 24 -10.41 -4.09 12.23
C PRO A 24 -9.36 -4.98 12.90
N TYR A 25 -9.77 -6.16 13.38
CA TYR A 25 -8.93 -7.18 14.01
C TYR A 25 -8.29 -8.18 13.04
N GLU A 26 -8.36 -7.96 11.72
CA GLU A 26 -7.60 -8.71 10.71
C GLU A 26 -6.46 -7.84 10.15
N ARG A 27 -6.44 -6.53 10.46
CA ARG A 27 -5.42 -5.59 9.98
C ARG A 27 -4.03 -5.84 10.56
N GLN A 28 -3.92 -6.45 11.74
CA GLN A 28 -2.61 -6.83 12.28
C GLN A 28 -1.85 -7.81 11.39
N ASN A 29 -2.55 -8.54 10.50
CA ASN A 29 -1.93 -9.47 9.56
C ASN A 29 -1.38 -8.76 8.30
N MET A 30 -1.66 -7.47 8.11
CA MET A 30 -1.21 -6.72 6.93
C MET A 30 0.30 -6.49 6.93
N ALA A 31 0.94 -6.50 8.09
CA ALA A 31 2.37 -6.32 8.27
C ALA A 31 2.97 -7.50 9.07
N ASP A 32 2.69 -8.73 8.62
CA ASP A 32 3.35 -9.92 9.17
C ASP A 32 4.87 -9.77 9.06
N PRO A 33 5.64 -9.99 10.15
CA PRO A 33 7.11 -9.90 10.13
C PRO A 33 7.78 -10.73 9.02
N ILE A 34 7.17 -11.82 8.56
CA ILE A 34 7.71 -12.61 7.43
C ILE A 34 7.71 -11.84 6.10
N MET A 35 6.83 -10.86 5.96
CA MET A 35 6.72 -10.00 4.77
C MET A 35 7.66 -8.79 4.84
N SER A 36 8.47 -8.66 5.89
CA SER A 36 9.51 -7.63 5.98
C SER A 36 10.56 -7.86 4.90
N PHE A 37 10.86 -6.82 4.12
CA PHE A 37 11.93 -6.86 3.14
C PHE A 37 13.30 -7.01 3.82
N GLU A 38 13.45 -6.43 5.01
CA GLU A 38 14.71 -6.38 5.75
C GLU A 38 14.60 -7.11 7.08
N ARG A 39 15.71 -7.77 7.44
CA ARG A 39 15.80 -8.55 8.68
C ARG A 39 16.16 -7.71 9.90
N ASP A 40 16.85 -6.59 9.70
CA ASP A 40 17.34 -5.71 10.76
C ASP A 40 16.89 -4.26 10.49
N PRO A 41 15.85 -3.78 11.19
CA PRO A 41 15.31 -2.44 10.96
C PRO A 41 16.27 -1.32 11.40
N VAL A 42 17.21 -1.58 12.31
CA VAL A 42 18.16 -0.56 12.77
C VAL A 42 19.24 -0.32 11.72
N ALA A 43 19.77 -1.40 11.13
CA ALA A 43 20.74 -1.29 10.05
C ALA A 43 20.12 -0.68 8.78
N ASP A 44 18.88 -1.03 8.49
CA ASP A 44 18.14 -0.56 7.32
C ASP A 44 17.86 0.95 7.38
N THR A 45 17.32 1.45 8.49
CA THR A 45 17.07 2.89 8.68
C THR A 45 18.34 3.75 8.55
N TYR A 46 19.47 3.26 9.05
CA TYR A 46 20.77 3.92 8.86
C TYR A 46 21.15 4.01 7.37
N THR A 47 21.00 2.90 6.65
CA THR A 47 21.34 2.80 5.22
C THR A 47 20.45 3.71 4.38
N HIS A 48 19.14 3.73 4.65
CA HIS A 48 18.21 4.66 4.02
C HIS A 48 18.58 6.12 4.25
N HIS A 49 18.95 6.51 5.47
CA HIS A 49 19.39 7.88 5.74
C HIS A 49 20.62 8.29 4.89
N VAL A 50 21.55 7.35 4.66
CA VAL A 50 22.71 7.58 3.77
C VAL A 50 22.27 7.79 2.32
N TYR A 51 21.37 6.96 1.79
CA TYR A 51 20.85 7.11 0.43
C TYR A 51 20.06 8.40 0.25
N GLN A 52 19.19 8.75 1.19
CA GLN A 52 18.45 10.00 1.21
C GLN A 52 19.36 11.23 1.08
N ALA A 53 20.48 11.23 1.80
CA ALA A 53 21.44 12.32 1.76
C ALA A 53 22.22 12.36 0.44
N ARG A 54 22.59 11.19 -0.10
CA ARG A 54 23.39 11.10 -1.33
C ARG A 54 22.58 11.36 -2.60
N GLU A 55 21.33 10.91 -2.61
CA GLU A 55 20.47 10.93 -3.79
C GLU A 55 19.50 12.13 -3.77
N GLY A 56 19.39 12.82 -2.63
CA GLY A 56 18.43 13.92 -2.46
C GLY A 56 16.96 13.46 -2.49
N ALA A 57 16.72 12.15 -2.33
CA ALA A 57 15.43 11.50 -2.51
C ALA A 57 14.78 11.10 -1.18
N ARG A 58 14.58 12.08 -0.27
CA ARG A 58 13.92 11.81 1.02
C ARG A 58 12.50 11.29 0.84
N GLY A 59 12.18 10.14 1.43
CA GLY A 59 10.85 9.55 1.41
C GLY A 59 10.56 8.67 0.18
N ALA A 60 11.59 8.34 -0.62
CA ALA A 60 11.45 7.49 -1.80
C ALA A 60 11.42 5.98 -1.47
N GLU A 61 11.61 5.62 -0.20
CA GLU A 61 11.83 4.24 0.26
C GLU A 61 10.52 3.46 0.48
N GLY A 62 9.36 4.13 0.35
CA GLY A 62 8.05 3.55 0.63
C GLY A 62 7.61 3.74 2.09
N GLY A 63 6.45 3.18 2.44
CA GLY A 63 5.96 3.17 3.81
C GLY A 63 6.66 2.11 4.65
N GLY A 64 6.94 2.38 5.92
CA GLY A 64 7.62 1.43 6.81
C GLY A 64 6.79 0.16 7.07
N GLY A 65 7.33 -1.00 6.70
CA GLY A 65 6.74 -2.32 6.97
C GLY A 65 6.51 -3.18 5.72
N GLY A 66 6.23 -4.47 5.93
CA GLY A 66 5.80 -5.38 4.86
C GLY A 66 4.31 -5.25 4.54
N GLY A 67 3.91 -5.59 3.31
CA GLY A 67 2.51 -5.59 2.84
C GLY A 67 2.08 -4.35 2.07
N CYS A 68 0.88 -4.36 1.47
CA CYS A 68 0.34 -3.20 0.72
C CYS A 68 -0.17 -2.05 1.62
N GLY A 69 0.19 -2.07 2.91
CA GLY A 69 -0.21 -1.11 3.93
C GLY A 69 0.46 0.24 3.71
N CYS A 70 -0.07 1.02 2.76
CA CYS A 70 0.17 2.45 2.67
C CYS A 70 0.03 3.06 4.08
N ASN A 71 1.10 3.69 4.56
CA ASN A 71 1.18 4.40 5.84
C ASN A 71 0.09 5.48 5.94
#